data_AF-A0A972JPW8-F1
#
_entry.id   AF-A0A972JPW8-F1
#
_cell.length_a   1.000
_cell.length_b   1.000
_cell.length_c   1.000
_cell.angle_alpha   90.00
_cell.angle_beta   90.00
_cell.angle_gamma   90.00
#
_symmetry.space_group_name_H-M   'P 1'
#
loop_
_entity.id
_entity.type
_entity.pdbx_description
1 polymer ?
#
loop_
_entity_poly.entity_id
_entity_poly.type
_entity_poly.pdbx_seq_one_letter_code
_entity_poly.pdbx_strand_id
1 'polypeptide(L)'
;MEIDEAIGLAVRALKESRSARYGYDYYGRAVAEYAAEQETRHGQEQANLTAEYTPLFEEAGWVLCLRGVLRPGVRSMHAQAAEPGGYSMTSAAGARLQAIDDANVLVYQSGSLLDTFSGFAERFGEAFVQRAAEAVRCRDAGVWLASCVMSGAAAEAVLLAIAIAKTGDEEAVLSMYRRANGRRDVLNTIAGQAPQHRKDALQAFTGIIAVWRDEAAHGAATEITTANADEALRQLLHMCQWTMREWDALVG
;
A
#
# COMPACT_ATOMS: atom_id res chain seq x y z
N MET A 1 -15.73 -7.39 -12.52
CA MET A 1 -14.30 -7.45 -12.14
C MET A 1 -13.89 -6.07 -11.67
N GLU A 2 -13.28 -5.98 -10.49
CA GLU A 2 -12.71 -4.73 -9.98
C GLU A 2 -11.27 -4.55 -10.47
N ILE A 3 -10.76 -3.31 -10.49
CA ILE A 3 -9.39 -3.02 -10.94
C ILE A 3 -8.31 -3.82 -10.18
N ASP A 4 -8.56 -4.05 -8.90
CA ASP A 4 -7.69 -4.80 -7.99
C ASP A 4 -7.56 -6.28 -8.37
N GLU A 5 -8.67 -6.89 -8.80
CA GLU A 5 -8.71 -8.25 -9.34
C GLU A 5 -8.01 -8.30 -10.70
N ALA A 6 -8.23 -7.29 -11.56
CA ALA A 6 -7.57 -7.16 -12.85
C ALA A 6 -6.04 -7.05 -12.72
N ILE A 7 -5.52 -6.31 -11.72
CA ILE A 7 -4.07 -6.24 -11.44
C ILE A 7 -3.51 -7.61 -11.04
N GLY A 8 -4.22 -8.35 -10.17
CA GLY A 8 -3.82 -9.69 -9.76
C GLY A 8 -3.75 -10.66 -10.95
N LEU A 9 -4.79 -10.65 -11.79
CA LEU A 9 -4.86 -11.46 -13.01
C LEU A 9 -3.81 -11.03 -14.04
N ALA A 10 -3.53 -9.73 -14.18
CA ALA A 10 -2.48 -9.20 -15.04
C ALA A 10 -1.09 -9.72 -14.64
N VAL A 11 -0.78 -9.70 -13.34
CA VAL A 11 0.49 -10.24 -12.81
C VAL A 11 0.59 -11.74 -13.07
N ARG A 12 -0.50 -12.49 -12.85
CA ARG A 12 -0.52 -13.93 -13.14
C ARG A 12 -0.32 -14.20 -14.63
N ALA A 13 -1.04 -13.49 -15.50
CA ALA A 13 -0.91 -13.62 -16.94
C ALA A 13 0.51 -13.27 -17.44
N LEU A 14 1.16 -12.29 -16.83
CA LEU A 14 2.58 -11.96 -17.09
C LEU A 14 3.51 -13.12 -16.73
N LYS A 15 3.36 -13.71 -15.54
CA LYS A 15 4.17 -14.86 -15.10
C LYS A 15 3.98 -16.07 -16.02
N GLU A 16 2.75 -16.30 -16.47
CA GLU A 16 2.37 -17.41 -17.35
C GLU A 16 2.63 -17.14 -18.83
N SER A 17 3.14 -15.95 -19.18
CA SER A 17 3.31 -15.51 -20.58
C SER A 17 2.01 -15.52 -21.40
N ARG A 18 0.86 -15.36 -20.73
CA ARG A 18 -0.48 -15.27 -21.34
C ARG A 18 -0.88 -13.84 -21.72
N SER A 19 -0.16 -12.85 -21.20
CA SER A 19 -0.37 -11.42 -21.54
C SER A 19 0.34 -10.98 -22.81
N ALA A 20 1.26 -11.79 -23.35
CA ALA A 20 2.11 -11.42 -24.47
C ALA A 20 1.36 -11.54 -25.80
N ARG A 21 1.34 -10.45 -26.57
CA ARG A 21 0.81 -10.44 -27.94
C ARG A 21 1.51 -9.39 -28.78
N TYR A 22 1.65 -9.67 -30.07
CA TYR A 22 2.44 -8.85 -30.98
C TYR A 22 3.90 -8.71 -30.47
N GLY A 23 4.42 -7.49 -30.41
CA GLY A 23 5.71 -7.14 -29.83
C GLY A 23 5.68 -6.79 -28.34
N TYR A 24 4.59 -7.02 -27.63
CA TYR A 24 4.42 -6.64 -26.23
C TYR A 24 4.55 -7.83 -25.29
N ASP A 25 5.06 -7.58 -24.08
CA ASP A 25 5.03 -8.56 -22.98
C ASP A 25 3.66 -8.52 -22.27
N TYR A 26 2.99 -7.37 -22.33
CA TYR A 26 1.62 -7.18 -21.84
C TYR A 26 0.77 -6.44 -22.87
N TYR A 27 -0.33 -7.05 -23.26
CA TYR A 27 -1.36 -6.45 -24.10
C TYR A 27 -2.70 -6.63 -23.37
N GLY A 28 -3.35 -5.53 -22.97
CA GLY A 28 -4.51 -5.57 -22.07
C GLY A 28 -5.62 -6.48 -22.59
N ARG A 29 -5.91 -6.39 -23.89
CA ARG A 29 -6.87 -7.28 -24.56
C ARG A 29 -6.49 -8.77 -24.50
N ALA A 30 -5.21 -9.14 -24.58
CA ALA A 30 -4.82 -10.55 -24.46
C ALA A 30 -5.11 -11.09 -23.06
N VAL A 31 -4.93 -10.25 -22.03
CA VAL A 31 -5.28 -10.61 -20.65
C VAL A 31 -6.80 -10.65 -20.46
N ALA A 32 -7.54 -9.73 -21.08
CA ALA A 32 -9.00 -9.76 -21.10
C ALA A 32 -9.56 -11.04 -21.74
N GLU A 33 -8.98 -11.46 -22.87
CA GLU A 33 -9.32 -12.74 -23.52
C GLU A 33 -9.04 -13.92 -22.59
N TYR A 34 -7.85 -13.95 -21.96
CA TYR A 34 -7.49 -14.97 -20.98
C TYR A 34 -8.46 -15.02 -19.79
N ALA A 35 -8.87 -13.87 -19.25
CA ALA A 35 -9.84 -13.82 -18.15
C ALA A 35 -11.23 -14.31 -18.60
N ALA A 36 -11.72 -13.87 -19.76
CA ALA A 36 -13.01 -14.29 -20.30
C ALA A 36 -13.08 -15.80 -20.58
N GLU A 37 -11.97 -16.42 -21.01
CA GLU A 37 -11.86 -17.89 -21.21
C GLU A 37 -12.05 -18.69 -19.91
N GLN A 38 -11.72 -18.11 -18.76
CA GLN A 38 -11.90 -18.77 -17.46
C GLN A 38 -13.37 -18.73 -17.01
N GLU A 39 -14.16 -17.75 -17.45
CA GLU A 39 -15.55 -17.58 -17.05
C GLU A 39 -16.55 -18.30 -17.95
N THR A 40 -16.31 -18.32 -19.27
CA THR A 40 -17.23 -18.95 -20.24
C THR A 40 -16.51 -19.67 -21.36
N ARG A 41 -17.18 -20.70 -21.91
CA ARG A 41 -16.73 -21.45 -23.09
C ARG A 41 -17.51 -21.07 -24.37
N HIS A 42 -18.49 -20.18 -24.25
CA HIS A 42 -19.32 -19.75 -25.38
C HIS A 42 -18.69 -18.55 -26.10
N GLY A 43 -18.31 -18.73 -27.37
CA GLY A 43 -17.52 -17.73 -28.10
C GLY A 43 -18.12 -16.32 -28.20
N GLN A 44 -19.45 -16.19 -28.30
CA GLN A 44 -20.11 -14.88 -28.35
C GLN A 44 -20.08 -14.17 -26.99
N GLU A 45 -20.28 -14.92 -25.91
CA GLU A 45 -20.24 -14.42 -24.54
C GLU A 45 -18.80 -14.03 -24.16
N GLN A 46 -17.83 -14.86 -24.54
CA GLN A 46 -16.40 -14.57 -24.36
C GLN A 46 -15.99 -13.27 -25.07
N ALA A 47 -16.48 -13.03 -26.30
CA ALA A 47 -16.19 -11.79 -27.03
C ALA A 47 -16.76 -10.56 -26.32
N ASN A 48 -17.96 -10.67 -25.74
CA ASN A 48 -18.58 -9.59 -24.98
C ASN A 48 -17.78 -9.30 -23.69
N LEU A 49 -17.44 -10.33 -22.92
CA LEU A 49 -16.63 -10.19 -21.70
C LEU A 49 -15.23 -9.64 -22.00
N THR A 50 -14.61 -10.07 -23.09
CA THR A 50 -13.31 -9.53 -23.53
C THR A 50 -13.40 -8.02 -23.75
N ALA A 51 -14.45 -7.56 -24.45
CA ALA A 51 -14.66 -6.14 -24.70
C ALA A 51 -14.91 -5.36 -23.41
N GLU A 52 -15.65 -5.95 -22.47
CA GLU A 52 -15.93 -5.39 -21.15
C GLU A 52 -14.67 -5.28 -20.27
N TYR A 53 -13.82 -6.30 -20.26
CA TYR A 53 -12.63 -6.35 -19.41
C TYR A 53 -11.42 -5.62 -19.97
N THR A 54 -11.35 -5.42 -21.29
CA THR A 54 -10.19 -4.76 -21.93
C THR A 54 -9.82 -3.43 -21.26
N PRO A 55 -10.75 -2.48 -20.99
CA PRO A 55 -10.41 -1.23 -20.31
C PRO A 55 -9.77 -1.42 -18.92
N LEU A 56 -10.27 -2.37 -18.12
CA LEU A 56 -9.72 -2.67 -16.79
C LEU A 56 -8.29 -3.19 -16.88
N PHE A 57 -8.00 -4.02 -17.88
CA PHE A 57 -6.64 -4.52 -18.11
C PHE A 57 -5.71 -3.46 -18.72
N GLU A 58 -6.22 -2.49 -19.50
CA GLU A 58 -5.41 -1.34 -19.90
C GLU A 58 -5.00 -0.49 -18.68
N GLU A 59 -5.94 -0.25 -17.76
CA GLU A 59 -5.67 0.45 -16.50
C GLU A 59 -4.69 -0.33 -15.60
N ALA A 60 -4.86 -1.65 -15.48
CA ALA A 60 -3.92 -2.50 -14.74
C ALA A 60 -2.50 -2.43 -15.33
N GLY A 61 -2.37 -2.39 -16.67
CA GLY A 61 -1.10 -2.19 -17.36
C GLY A 61 -0.44 -0.85 -16.99
N TRP A 62 -1.24 0.22 -16.90
CA TRP A 62 -0.77 1.53 -16.45
C TRP A 62 -0.30 1.53 -14.99
N VAL A 63 -1.06 0.90 -14.08
CA VAL A 63 -0.65 0.75 -12.67
C VAL A 63 0.67 0.00 -12.55
N LEU A 64 0.86 -1.05 -13.34
CA LEU A 64 2.13 -1.79 -13.39
C LEU A 64 3.28 -0.95 -13.98
N CYS A 65 2.99 0.03 -14.85
CA CYS A 65 3.99 1.00 -15.30
C CYS A 65 4.43 1.95 -14.19
N LEU A 66 3.48 2.49 -13.42
CA LEU A 66 3.77 3.36 -12.29
C LEU A 66 4.64 2.66 -11.23
N ARG A 67 4.57 1.34 -11.16
CA ARG A 67 5.37 0.51 -10.26
C ARG A 67 6.70 0.03 -10.84
N GLY A 68 7.03 0.46 -12.05
CA GLY A 68 8.25 0.11 -12.76
C GLY A 68 8.32 -1.36 -13.19
N VAL A 69 7.21 -2.07 -13.21
CA VAL A 69 7.12 -3.45 -13.74
C VAL A 69 7.04 -3.42 -15.26
N LEU A 70 6.17 -2.55 -15.77
CA LEU A 70 5.97 -2.34 -17.20
C LEU A 70 6.51 -0.98 -17.64
N ARG A 71 6.65 -0.83 -18.95
CA ARG A 71 6.83 0.46 -19.64
C ARG A 71 6.05 0.43 -20.95
N PRO A 72 5.49 1.56 -21.41
CA PRO A 72 4.82 1.61 -22.71
C PRO A 72 5.78 1.24 -23.85
N GLY A 73 5.26 0.51 -24.83
CA GLY A 73 5.99 0.16 -26.06
C GLY A 73 6.41 -1.29 -26.16
N VAL A 74 7.00 -1.62 -27.31
CA VAL A 74 7.38 -2.99 -27.69
C VAL A 74 8.68 -3.45 -27.01
N ARG A 75 8.85 -4.76 -26.89
CA ARG A 75 10.02 -5.41 -26.25
C ARG A 75 11.33 -5.19 -27.00
N SER A 76 11.28 -5.01 -28.32
CA SER A 76 12.46 -4.86 -29.17
C SER A 76 12.19 -3.93 -30.35
N MET A 77 13.25 -3.28 -30.83
CA MET A 77 13.20 -2.50 -32.06
C MET A 77 12.65 -3.36 -33.20
N HIS A 78 11.75 -2.79 -34.02
CA HIS A 78 11.05 -3.46 -35.13
C HIS A 78 10.03 -4.55 -34.77
N ALA A 79 9.73 -4.77 -33.49
CA ALA A 79 8.64 -5.67 -33.14
C ALA A 79 7.27 -5.07 -33.54
N GLN A 80 6.31 -5.94 -33.84
CA GLN A 80 4.98 -5.54 -34.26
C GLN A 80 4.27 -4.75 -33.15
N ALA A 81 3.78 -3.56 -33.47
CA ALA A 81 2.92 -2.76 -32.61
C ALA A 81 1.47 -2.86 -33.07
N ALA A 82 0.52 -2.72 -32.13
CA ALA A 82 -0.91 -2.73 -32.41
C ALA A 82 -1.59 -1.66 -31.55
N GLU A 83 -2.60 -0.98 -32.08
CA GLU A 83 -3.46 -0.04 -31.34
C GLU A 83 -4.40 -0.80 -30.37
N PRO A 84 -4.70 -0.28 -29.17
CA PRO A 84 -4.33 1.05 -28.63
C PRO A 84 -2.89 1.16 -28.07
N GLY A 85 -2.08 0.11 -28.23
CA GLY A 85 -0.74 -0.01 -27.68
C GLY A 85 -0.62 -1.21 -26.75
N GLY A 86 0.58 -1.39 -26.22
CA GLY A 86 0.87 -2.41 -25.22
C GLY A 86 2.16 -2.05 -24.50
N TYR A 87 2.59 -2.94 -23.64
CA TYR A 87 3.67 -2.67 -22.70
C TYR A 87 4.73 -3.75 -22.75
N SER A 88 5.96 -3.35 -22.47
CA SER A 88 7.09 -4.24 -22.31
C SER A 88 7.51 -4.28 -20.86
N MET A 89 8.06 -5.40 -20.43
CA MET A 89 8.65 -5.52 -19.10
C MET A 89 9.91 -4.67 -19.01
N THR A 90 10.13 -4.06 -17.85
CA THR A 90 11.41 -3.42 -17.54
C THR A 90 12.47 -4.48 -17.26
N SER A 91 13.75 -4.13 -17.39
CA SER A 91 14.86 -5.04 -17.04
C SER A 91 14.83 -5.48 -15.57
N ALA A 92 14.31 -4.62 -14.68
CA ALA A 92 14.16 -4.91 -13.26
C ALA A 92 12.93 -5.79 -12.94
N ALA A 93 11.96 -5.90 -13.86
CA ALA A 93 10.70 -6.58 -13.61
C ALA A 93 10.84 -8.11 -13.53
N GLY A 94 11.78 -8.70 -14.27
CA GLY A 94 11.91 -10.17 -14.37
C GLY A 94 12.08 -10.86 -13.02
N ALA A 95 13.07 -10.43 -12.23
CA ALA A 95 13.29 -10.98 -10.89
C ALA A 95 12.16 -10.61 -9.92
N ARG A 96 11.59 -9.41 -10.06
CA ARG A 96 10.52 -8.91 -9.18
C ARG A 96 9.22 -9.69 -9.37
N LEU A 97 8.81 -9.97 -10.61
CA LEU A 97 7.58 -10.72 -10.92
C LEU A 97 7.62 -12.14 -10.37
N GLN A 98 8.79 -12.79 -10.41
CA GLN A 98 8.96 -14.15 -9.85
C GLN A 98 8.87 -14.18 -8.32
N ALA A 99 9.21 -13.08 -7.65
CA ALA A 99 9.14 -12.97 -6.19
C ALA A 99 7.75 -12.57 -5.67
N ILE A 100 6.82 -12.14 -6.54
CA ILE A 100 5.45 -11.80 -6.13
C ILE A 100 4.71 -13.10 -5.89
N ASP A 101 4.32 -13.37 -4.64
CA ASP A 101 3.31 -14.38 -4.31
C ASP A 101 1.91 -13.81 -4.61
N ASP A 102 0.97 -14.69 -5.02
CA ASP A 102 -0.45 -14.36 -5.18
C ASP A 102 -1.05 -13.83 -3.86
N ALA A 103 -0.52 -14.22 -2.69
CA ALA A 103 -0.92 -13.67 -1.39
C ALA A 103 -0.42 -12.22 -1.15
N ASN A 104 0.60 -11.75 -1.88
CA ASN A 104 1.18 -10.41 -1.74
C ASN A 104 0.55 -9.38 -2.70
N VAL A 105 -0.45 -9.78 -3.50
CA VAL A 105 -1.17 -8.89 -4.44
C VAL A 105 -1.93 -7.77 -3.71
N LEU A 106 -2.34 -7.98 -2.45
CA LEU A 106 -2.97 -6.94 -1.61
C LEU A 106 -2.10 -5.69 -1.43
N VAL A 107 -0.77 -5.84 -1.37
CA VAL A 107 0.14 -4.69 -1.27
C VAL A 107 0.30 -3.98 -2.63
N TYR A 108 -0.14 -4.61 -3.71
CA TYR A 108 -0.31 -4.01 -5.03
C TYR A 108 -1.70 -3.35 -5.20
N GLN A 109 -2.42 -3.05 -4.12
CA GLN A 109 -3.72 -2.36 -4.14
C GLN A 109 -3.64 -1.03 -3.37
N SER A 110 -2.75 -0.16 -3.81
CA SER A 110 -2.47 1.12 -3.16
C SER A 110 -3.73 2.00 -3.03
N GLY A 111 -4.63 1.94 -4.01
CA GLY A 111 -5.94 2.61 -3.95
C GLY A 111 -6.79 2.11 -2.79
N SER A 112 -7.03 0.80 -2.72
CA SER A 112 -7.78 0.16 -1.62
C SER A 112 -7.18 0.45 -0.23
N LEU A 113 -5.85 0.45 -0.12
CA LEU A 113 -5.18 0.79 1.15
C LEU A 113 -5.33 2.28 1.52
N LEU A 114 -5.26 3.19 0.55
CA LEU A 114 -5.52 4.63 0.75
C LEU A 114 -6.97 4.88 1.16
N ASP A 115 -7.93 4.22 0.53
CA ASP A 115 -9.35 4.33 0.85
C ASP A 115 -9.61 3.80 2.27
N THR A 116 -9.00 2.67 2.61
CA THR A 116 -9.04 2.09 3.96
C THR A 116 -8.52 3.08 5.00
N PHE A 117 -7.37 3.71 4.76
CA PHE A 117 -6.85 4.73 5.68
C PHE A 117 -7.73 5.97 5.75
N SER A 118 -8.29 6.40 4.62
CA SER A 118 -9.21 7.54 4.57
C SER A 118 -10.48 7.27 5.40
N GLY A 119 -10.91 6.00 5.50
CA GLY A 119 -12.00 5.57 6.37
C GLY A 119 -11.75 5.82 7.87
N PHE A 120 -10.51 6.03 8.31
CA PHE A 120 -10.18 6.37 9.70
C PHE A 120 -10.10 7.88 9.97
N ALA A 121 -10.34 8.73 8.97
CA ALA A 121 -10.19 10.18 9.07
C ALA A 121 -11.04 10.80 10.19
N GLU A 122 -12.25 10.28 10.42
CA GLU A 122 -13.16 10.80 11.45
C GLU A 122 -12.55 10.76 12.85
N ARG A 123 -11.76 9.73 13.17
CA ARG A 123 -11.14 9.55 14.49
C ARG A 123 -9.71 10.08 14.56
N PHE A 124 -8.93 9.92 13.50
CA PHE A 124 -7.49 10.23 13.53
C PHE A 124 -7.12 11.59 12.92
N GLY A 125 -8.04 12.23 12.22
CA GLY A 125 -7.87 13.57 11.65
C GLY A 125 -7.03 13.63 10.37
N GLU A 126 -6.93 14.83 9.80
CA GLU A 126 -6.29 15.07 8.50
C GLU A 126 -4.78 14.79 8.50
N ALA A 127 -4.10 15.07 9.61
CA ALA A 127 -2.67 14.81 9.73
C ALA A 127 -2.36 13.32 9.54
N PHE A 128 -3.19 12.42 10.08
CA PHE A 128 -3.07 11.00 9.84
C PHE A 128 -3.25 10.65 8.36
N VAL A 129 -4.34 11.13 7.74
CA VAL A 129 -4.66 10.84 6.33
C VAL A 129 -3.53 11.27 5.41
N GLN A 130 -3.00 12.48 5.62
CA GLN A 130 -1.89 12.99 4.83
C GLN A 130 -0.66 12.07 4.94
N ARG A 131 -0.25 11.70 6.17
CA ARG A 131 0.95 10.88 6.40
C ARG A 131 0.79 9.45 5.92
N ALA A 132 -0.39 8.86 6.12
CA ALA A 132 -0.72 7.54 5.60
C ALA A 132 -0.68 7.55 4.06
N ALA A 133 -1.19 8.61 3.42
CA ALA A 133 -1.13 8.74 1.97
C ALA A 133 0.30 8.92 1.44
N GLU A 134 1.12 9.73 2.12
CA GLU A 134 2.54 9.86 1.82
C GLU A 134 3.27 8.50 1.95
N ALA A 135 2.96 7.71 2.97
CA ALA A 135 3.56 6.39 3.18
C ALA A 135 3.28 5.42 2.02
N VAL A 136 2.02 5.36 1.57
CA VAL A 136 1.62 4.51 0.44
C VAL A 136 2.27 4.98 -0.87
N ARG A 137 2.28 6.29 -1.13
CA ARG A 137 2.91 6.86 -2.34
C ARG A 137 4.42 6.64 -2.37
N CYS A 138 5.11 6.78 -1.24
CA CYS A 138 6.54 6.46 -1.13
C CYS A 138 6.81 4.98 -1.41
N ARG A 139 5.94 4.08 -0.93
CA ARG A 139 6.03 2.65 -1.23
C ARG A 139 5.87 2.41 -2.73
N ASP A 140 4.88 3.02 -3.37
CA ASP A 140 4.66 2.85 -4.82
C ASP A 140 5.81 3.39 -5.67
N ALA A 141 6.41 4.51 -5.23
CA ALA A 141 7.57 5.11 -5.88
C ALA A 141 8.90 4.37 -5.63
N GLY A 142 8.91 3.31 -4.82
CA GLY A 142 10.13 2.58 -4.51
C GLY A 142 11.06 3.23 -3.49
N VAL A 143 10.54 4.20 -2.72
CA VAL A 143 11.31 4.96 -1.72
C VAL A 143 11.07 4.35 -0.33
N TRP A 144 11.68 3.18 -0.09
CA TRP A 144 11.36 2.31 1.04
C TRP A 144 11.54 2.95 2.42
N LEU A 145 12.67 3.63 2.65
CA LEU A 145 12.92 4.34 3.90
C LEU A 145 11.87 5.43 4.14
N ALA A 146 11.55 6.23 3.12
CA ALA A 146 10.55 7.28 3.25
C ALA A 146 9.16 6.71 3.56
N SER A 147 8.80 5.57 2.96
CA SER A 147 7.56 4.87 3.28
C SER A 147 7.51 4.47 4.75
N CYS A 148 8.57 3.83 5.28
CA CYS A 148 8.67 3.44 6.68
C CYS A 148 8.55 4.65 7.63
N VAL A 149 9.25 5.74 7.33
CA VAL A 149 9.20 6.99 8.11
C VAL A 149 7.80 7.59 8.12
N MET A 150 7.12 7.63 6.96
CA MET A 150 5.76 8.16 6.87
C MET A 150 4.74 7.25 7.55
N SER A 151 4.92 5.93 7.52
CA SER A 151 4.12 5.00 8.34
C SER A 151 4.30 5.29 9.83
N GLY A 152 5.54 5.53 10.28
CA GLY A 152 5.82 5.95 11.65
C GLY A 152 5.15 7.28 12.01
N ALA A 153 5.22 8.28 11.13
CA ALA A 153 4.58 9.58 11.33
C ALA A 153 3.03 9.48 11.37
N ALA A 154 2.44 8.62 10.54
CA ALA A 154 1.00 8.34 10.57
C ALA A 154 0.61 7.67 11.90
N ALA A 155 1.40 6.70 12.37
CA ALA A 155 1.17 6.07 13.66
C ALA A 155 1.33 7.06 14.84
N GLU A 156 2.27 8.00 14.78
CA GLU A 156 2.36 9.10 15.74
C GLU A 156 1.07 9.96 15.73
N ALA A 157 0.50 10.25 14.56
CA ALA A 157 -0.76 10.99 14.45
C ALA A 157 -1.93 10.23 15.11
N VAL A 158 -1.98 8.90 14.99
CA VAL A 158 -2.97 8.07 15.71
C VAL A 158 -2.82 8.22 17.22
N LEU A 159 -1.60 8.15 17.76
CA LEU A 159 -1.36 8.33 19.20
C LEU A 159 -1.79 9.71 19.70
N LEU A 160 -1.46 10.75 18.94
CA LEU A 160 -1.87 12.12 19.26
C LEU A 160 -3.39 12.25 19.25
N ALA A 161 -4.07 11.70 18.24
CA ALA A 161 -5.53 11.73 18.17
C ALA A 161 -6.19 11.06 19.39
N ILE A 162 -5.69 9.90 19.83
CA ILE A 162 -6.19 9.23 21.05
C ILE A 162 -5.96 10.11 22.28
N ALA A 163 -4.76 10.66 22.44
CA ALA A 163 -4.43 11.48 23.61
C ALA A 163 -5.27 12.76 23.65
N ILE A 164 -5.45 13.44 22.52
CA ILE A 164 -6.30 14.63 22.37
C ILE A 164 -7.74 14.29 22.71
N ALA A 165 -8.28 13.20 22.17
CA ALA A 165 -9.63 12.76 22.45
C ALA A 165 -9.83 12.44 23.95
N LYS A 166 -8.83 11.82 24.59
CA LYS A 166 -8.86 11.46 26.01
C LYS A 166 -8.78 12.67 26.94
N THR A 167 -7.95 13.67 26.62
CA THR A 167 -7.75 14.85 27.48
C THR A 167 -8.77 15.96 27.21
N GLY A 168 -9.30 16.02 25.99
CA GLY A 168 -10.09 17.17 25.52
C GLY A 168 -9.26 18.45 25.33
N ASP A 169 -7.92 18.37 25.37
CA ASP A 169 -7.01 19.51 25.30
C ASP A 169 -5.88 19.25 24.30
N GLU A 170 -6.10 19.71 23.06
CA GLU A 170 -5.15 19.54 21.97
C GLU A 170 -3.84 20.29 22.19
N GLU A 171 -3.92 21.54 22.67
CA GLU A 171 -2.74 22.39 22.85
C GLU A 171 -1.81 21.81 23.91
N ALA A 172 -2.36 21.33 25.03
CA ALA A 172 -1.58 20.68 26.08
C ALA A 172 -0.91 19.40 25.59
N VAL A 173 -1.61 18.57 24.80
CA VAL A 173 -1.05 17.32 24.25
C VAL A 173 0.07 17.63 23.26
N LEU A 174 -0.10 18.58 22.35
CA LEU A 174 0.94 18.97 21.41
C LEU A 174 2.15 19.62 22.10
N SER A 175 1.91 20.45 23.13
CA SER A 175 2.95 21.03 23.97
C SER A 175 3.75 19.95 24.71
N MET A 176 3.06 18.94 25.28
CA MET A 176 3.68 17.79 25.93
C MET A 176 4.51 16.98 24.93
N TYR A 177 3.95 16.69 23.74
CA TYR A 177 4.60 15.88 22.72
C TYR A 177 5.92 16.47 22.22
N ARG A 178 6.03 17.80 22.16
CA ARG A 178 7.24 18.51 21.71
C ARG A 178 8.40 18.49 22.71
N ARG A 179 8.18 18.07 23.97
CA ARG A 179 9.22 18.05 25.01
C ARG A 179 10.18 16.86 24.83
N ALA A 180 11.31 16.92 25.52
CA ALA A 180 12.17 15.75 25.69
C ALA A 180 11.37 14.64 26.40
N ASN A 181 11.25 13.46 25.76
CA ASN A 181 10.38 12.34 26.15
C ASN A 181 8.88 12.51 25.85
N GLY A 182 8.46 13.50 25.08
CA GLY A 182 7.04 13.79 24.84
C GLY A 182 6.24 12.58 24.32
N ARG A 183 6.83 11.70 23.49
CA ARG A 183 6.20 10.45 23.06
C ARG A 183 5.84 9.53 24.23
N ARG A 184 6.77 9.35 25.18
CA ARG A 184 6.56 8.51 26.37
C ARG A 184 5.46 9.11 27.25
N ASP A 185 5.43 10.43 27.38
CA ASP A 185 4.45 11.14 28.19
C ASP A 185 3.05 11.06 27.56
N VAL A 186 2.95 11.17 26.23
CA VAL A 186 1.71 10.91 25.47
C VAL A 186 1.23 9.46 25.67
N LEU A 187 2.13 8.47 25.58
CA LEU A 187 1.77 7.07 25.83
C LEU A 187 1.28 6.83 27.26
N ASN A 188 1.92 7.46 28.25
CA ASN A 188 1.48 7.40 29.64
C ASN A 188 0.11 8.06 29.84
N THR A 189 -0.19 9.12 29.10
CA THR A 189 -1.51 9.76 29.10
C THR A 189 -2.59 8.81 28.59
N ILE A 190 -2.32 8.10 27.49
CA ILE A 190 -3.28 7.17 26.87
C ILE A 190 -3.48 5.93 27.76
N ALA A 191 -2.39 5.26 28.11
CA ALA A 191 -2.42 3.90 28.63
C ALA A 191 -1.85 3.75 30.04
N GLY A 192 -1.41 4.82 30.72
CA GLY A 192 -0.75 4.73 32.03
C GLY A 192 -1.58 3.99 33.10
N GLN A 193 -2.90 4.17 33.06
CA GLN A 193 -3.86 3.48 33.94
C GLN A 193 -4.63 2.34 33.25
N ALA A 194 -4.33 2.05 31.97
CA ALA A 194 -5.00 0.99 31.24
C ALA A 194 -4.56 -0.41 31.73
N PRO A 195 -5.39 -1.45 31.51
CA PRO A 195 -4.99 -2.83 31.72
C PRO A 195 -3.72 -3.21 30.96
N GLN A 196 -2.94 -4.15 31.49
CA GLN A 196 -1.63 -4.52 30.95
C GLN A 196 -1.69 -4.92 29.46
N HIS A 197 -2.69 -5.70 29.05
CA HIS A 197 -2.83 -6.12 27.65
C HIS A 197 -2.96 -4.95 26.66
N ARG A 198 -3.57 -3.81 27.06
CA ARG A 198 -3.64 -2.60 26.22
C ARG A 198 -2.32 -1.86 26.18
N LYS A 199 -1.62 -1.79 27.31
CA LYS A 199 -0.27 -1.23 27.38
C LYS A 199 0.67 -1.99 26.46
N ASP A 200 0.64 -3.31 26.53
CA ASP A 200 1.50 -4.19 25.72
C ASP A 200 1.21 -4.02 24.22
N ALA A 201 -0.08 -3.99 23.83
CA ALA A 201 -0.47 -3.78 22.45
C ALA A 201 -0.04 -2.40 21.92
N LEU A 202 -0.29 -1.32 22.68
CA LEU A 202 0.11 0.04 22.30
C LEU A 202 1.64 0.17 22.20
N GLN A 203 2.36 -0.42 23.16
CA GLN A 203 3.83 -0.45 23.16
C GLN A 203 4.38 -1.19 21.93
N ALA A 204 3.79 -2.35 21.58
CA ALA A 204 4.18 -3.11 20.39
C ALA A 204 4.07 -2.25 19.12
N PHE A 205 2.97 -1.53 18.93
CA PHE A 205 2.82 -0.62 17.79
C PHE A 205 3.83 0.54 17.81
N THR A 206 4.16 1.07 18.98
CA THR A 206 5.12 2.19 19.09
C THR A 206 6.59 1.81 18.93
N GLY A 207 6.95 0.54 19.17
CA GLY A 207 8.32 0.06 18.97
C GLY A 207 8.77 0.25 17.51
N ILE A 208 7.86 0.00 16.58
CA ILE A 208 8.06 0.16 15.15
C ILE A 208 8.28 1.63 14.76
N ILE A 209 7.54 2.55 15.37
CA ILE A 209 7.67 4.00 15.14
C ILE A 209 9.07 4.50 15.52
N ALA A 210 9.62 3.97 16.62
CA ALA A 210 10.97 4.34 17.07
C ALA A 210 12.03 3.91 16.05
N VAL A 211 11.97 2.66 15.59
CA VAL A 211 12.94 2.09 14.65
C VAL A 211 13.06 2.94 13.38
N TRP A 212 11.95 3.27 12.71
CA TRP A 212 12.01 3.95 11.41
C TRP A 212 12.49 5.40 11.50
N ARG A 213 12.16 6.08 12.60
CA ARG A 213 12.58 7.46 12.82
C ARG A 213 14.07 7.54 13.12
N ASP A 214 14.58 6.61 13.94
CA ASP A 214 15.99 6.58 14.32
C ASP A 214 16.86 6.21 13.10
N GLU A 215 16.47 5.20 12.32
CA GLU A 215 17.14 4.82 11.07
C GLU A 215 17.27 6.00 10.09
N ALA A 216 16.23 6.82 9.94
CA ALA A 216 16.26 8.00 9.06
C ALA A 216 17.17 9.13 9.55
N ALA A 217 17.44 9.20 10.87
CA ALA A 217 18.20 10.29 11.49
C ALA A 217 19.72 10.09 11.45
N HIS A 218 20.20 8.85 11.27
CA HIS A 218 21.63 8.53 11.39
C HIS A 218 22.46 8.84 10.13
N GLY A 219 21.83 9.17 9.00
CA GLY A 219 22.52 9.55 7.76
C GLY A 219 23.37 8.43 7.12
N ALA A 220 23.34 7.23 7.70
CA ALA A 220 23.98 6.05 7.15
C ALA A 220 23.15 5.48 5.99
N ALA A 221 23.83 4.76 5.08
CA ALA A 221 23.13 3.94 4.10
C ALA A 221 22.33 2.86 4.85
N THR A 222 21.04 2.77 4.56
CA THR A 222 20.14 1.78 5.19
C THR A 222 19.99 0.56 4.29
N GLU A 223 19.85 -0.62 4.91
CA GLU A 223 19.54 -1.88 4.22
C GLU A 223 18.03 -2.11 4.09
N ILE A 224 17.21 -1.08 4.33
CA ILE A 224 15.75 -1.15 4.21
C ILE A 224 15.35 -1.53 2.77
N THR A 225 14.52 -2.57 2.69
CA THR A 225 13.99 -3.14 1.46
C THR A 225 12.49 -2.92 1.33
N THR A 226 11.91 -3.38 0.23
CA THR A 226 10.45 -3.45 0.05
C THR A 226 9.75 -4.18 1.19
N ALA A 227 10.34 -5.27 1.72
CA ALA A 227 9.73 -6.05 2.80
C ALA A 227 9.52 -5.22 4.07
N ASN A 228 10.45 -4.30 4.37
CA ASN A 228 10.33 -3.39 5.51
C ASN A 228 9.20 -2.38 5.33
N ALA A 229 9.08 -1.79 4.14
CA ALA A 229 8.01 -0.84 3.82
C ALA A 229 6.63 -1.51 3.87
N ASP A 230 6.52 -2.72 3.32
CA ASP A 230 5.28 -3.48 3.32
C ASP A 230 4.88 -3.89 4.75
N GLU A 231 5.84 -4.28 5.60
CA GLU A 231 5.58 -4.56 7.02
C GLU A 231 5.18 -3.31 7.80
N ALA A 232 5.82 -2.16 7.55
CA ALA A 232 5.47 -0.89 8.20
C ALA A 232 4.02 -0.46 7.88
N LEU A 233 3.59 -0.61 6.63
CA LEU A 233 2.21 -0.33 6.23
C LEU A 233 1.22 -1.32 6.85
N ARG A 234 1.56 -2.62 6.91
CA ARG A 234 0.72 -3.64 7.55
C ARG A 234 0.55 -3.36 9.05
N GLN A 235 1.63 -3.01 9.73
CA GLN A 235 1.60 -2.66 11.14
C GLN A 235 0.81 -1.39 11.42
N LEU A 236 0.92 -0.38 10.55
CA LEU A 236 0.07 0.82 10.61
C LEU A 236 -1.40 0.46 10.48
N LEU A 237 -1.77 -0.38 9.50
CA LEU A 237 -3.15 -0.83 9.33
C LEU A 237 -3.67 -1.59 10.55
N HIS A 238 -2.86 -2.52 11.09
CA HIS A 238 -3.22 -3.25 12.31
C HIS A 238 -3.39 -2.32 13.52
N MET A 239 -2.54 -1.29 13.65
CA MET A 239 -2.66 -0.29 14.70
C MET A 239 -3.95 0.51 14.56
N CYS A 240 -4.31 0.94 13.35
CA CYS A 240 -5.56 1.65 13.08
C CYS A 240 -6.77 0.79 13.44
N GLN A 241 -6.82 -0.45 12.95
CA GLN A 241 -7.91 -1.39 13.22
C GLN A 241 -8.05 -1.71 14.71
N TRP A 242 -6.93 -1.96 15.40
CA TRP A 242 -6.92 -2.21 16.84
C TRP A 242 -7.40 -0.99 17.62
N THR A 243 -6.89 0.20 17.28
CA THR A 243 -7.26 1.46 17.92
C THR A 243 -8.74 1.76 17.74
N MET A 244 -9.28 1.54 16.54
CA MET A 244 -10.71 1.72 16.28
C MET A 244 -11.58 0.82 17.16
N ARG A 245 -11.16 -0.44 17.36
CA ARG A 245 -11.88 -1.39 18.21
C ARG A 245 -11.79 -1.02 19.70
N GLU A 246 -10.64 -0.52 20.16
CA GLU A 246 -10.42 -0.15 21.56
C GLU A 246 -10.73 1.33 21.86
N TRP A 247 -11.24 2.10 20.89
CA TRP A 247 -11.32 3.55 20.96
C TRP A 247 -11.96 4.07 22.24
N ASP A 248 -13.19 3.63 22.53
CA ASP A 248 -13.94 4.09 23.70
C ASP A 248 -13.23 3.76 25.02
N ALA A 249 -12.50 2.64 25.06
CA ALA A 249 -11.77 2.21 26.24
C ALA A 249 -10.40 2.89 26.40
N LEU A 250 -9.88 3.47 25.32
CA LEU A 250 -8.67 4.29 25.33
C LEU A 250 -8.97 5.75 25.64
N VAL A 251 -10.13 6.25 25.21
CA VAL A 251 -10.56 7.65 25.38
C VAL A 251 -11.34 7.86 26.69
N GLY A 252 -12.04 6.83 27.19
CA GLY A 252 -12.64 6.84 28.54
C GLY A 252 -11.62 6.89 29.67
#